data_AF-A0A136KRV3-F1
#
_entry.id   AF-A0A136KRV3-F1
#
_cell.length_a   1.000
_cell.length_b   1.000
_cell.length_c   1.000
_cell.angle_alpha   90.00
_cell.angle_beta   90.00
_cell.angle_gamma   90.00
#
_symmetry.space_group_name_H-M   'P 1'
#
loop_
_entity.id
_entity.type
_entity.pdbx_description
1 polymer ?
#
loop_
_entity_poly.entity_id
_entity_poly.type
_entity_poly.pdbx_seq_one_letter_code
_entity_poly.pdbx_strand_id
1 'polypeptide(L)'
;MKPINTSLSPHPEAVKFKRRYGFFYGVFVGSLFAMATWGMDGYMLYQSHGLQAWLKFLAGLILCASVGGIAGGLSARLDKIIFAFVLWAIASLTFAWLVIKLPTQISPRLIEYAVPETQGLLNYIYYEAFNMPMQVTSIWLLICFGIISVLQLPLSESAIFSASFGGKIKPIIILALILIPCGISVDDVINEPLRSASIAMDETLQFYITHQGQEIDSDKARLMHVASLRGIQELITPDYRLVVSGYDEYLGNIQILVQFETSWVDCTVVYNQPVICKEVSTGN
;
A
#
# COMPACT_ATOMS: atom_id res chain seq x y z
N MET A 1 -25.13 -45.29 -33.59
CA MET A 1 -24.49 -44.28 -32.72
C MET A 1 -23.23 -44.89 -32.12
N LYS A 2 -22.04 -44.34 -32.40
CA LYS A 2 -20.80 -44.75 -31.72
C LYS A 2 -20.81 -44.13 -30.31
N PRO A 3 -20.51 -44.88 -29.24
CA PRO A 3 -20.36 -44.29 -27.92
C PRO A 3 -19.20 -43.28 -27.97
N ILE A 4 -19.46 -42.07 -27.46
CA ILE A 4 -18.43 -41.06 -27.25
C ILE A 4 -17.53 -41.63 -26.15
N ASN A 5 -16.33 -42.07 -26.52
CA ASN A 5 -15.30 -42.47 -25.57
C ASN A 5 -14.94 -41.24 -24.73
N THR A 6 -15.41 -41.20 -23.50
CA THR A 6 -15.13 -40.17 -22.48
C THR A 6 -13.74 -40.31 -21.85
N SER A 7 -12.89 -41.22 -22.34
CA SER A 7 -11.54 -41.46 -21.83
C SER A 7 -10.44 -40.71 -22.60
N LEU A 8 -10.70 -39.48 -23.07
CA LEU A 8 -9.61 -38.61 -23.52
C LEU A 8 -8.77 -38.22 -22.29
N SER A 9 -7.67 -38.93 -22.08
CA SER A 9 -6.62 -38.50 -21.17
C SER A 9 -6.23 -37.06 -21.52
N PRO A 10 -6.20 -36.12 -20.56
CA PRO A 10 -5.92 -34.73 -20.85
C PRO A 10 -4.56 -34.60 -21.56
N HIS A 11 -4.53 -33.92 -22.70
CA HIS A 11 -3.29 -33.67 -23.42
C HIS A 11 -2.27 -33.02 -22.48
N PRO A 12 -1.03 -33.54 -22.39
CA PRO A 12 -0.03 -33.08 -21.41
C PRO A 12 0.30 -31.59 -21.56
N GLU A 13 0.14 -31.03 -22.76
CA GLU A 13 0.32 -29.60 -23.05
C GLU A 13 -0.74 -28.72 -22.38
N ALA A 14 -2.01 -29.15 -22.40
CA ALA A 14 -3.11 -28.43 -21.77
C ALA A 14 -2.92 -28.33 -20.25
N VAL A 15 -2.40 -29.39 -19.62
CA VAL A 15 -2.10 -29.42 -18.17
C VAL A 15 -0.96 -28.45 -17.83
N LYS A 16 0.12 -28.40 -18.63
CA LYS A 16 1.21 -27.45 -18.43
C LYS A 16 0.74 -26.00 -18.58
N PHE A 17 -0.11 -25.74 -19.58
CA PHE A 17 -0.66 -24.42 -19.84
C PHE A 17 -1.55 -23.94 -18.68
N LYS A 18 -2.47 -24.78 -18.20
CA LYS A 18 -3.34 -24.49 -17.03
C LYS A 18 -2.53 -24.13 -15.79
N ARG A 19 -1.43 -24.85 -15.51
CA ARG A 19 -0.55 -24.58 -14.36
C ARG A 19 0.18 -23.24 -14.49
N ARG A 20 0.70 -22.91 -15.67
CA ARG A 20 1.38 -21.64 -15.92
C ARG A 20 0.40 -20.47 -15.84
N TYR A 21 -0.82 -20.65 -16.37
CA TYR A 21 -1.88 -19.66 -16.27
C TYR A 21 -2.26 -19.37 -14.80
N GLY A 22 -2.42 -20.41 -13.97
CA GLY A 22 -2.74 -20.23 -12.55
C GLY A 22 -1.70 -19.39 -11.79
N PHE A 23 -0.42 -19.60 -12.06
CA PHE A 23 0.64 -18.78 -11.47
C PHE A 23 0.53 -17.30 -11.90
N PHE A 24 0.40 -17.02 -13.20
CA PHE A 24 0.28 -15.65 -13.68
C PHE A 24 -1.02 -14.97 -13.27
N TYR A 25 -2.12 -15.71 -13.17
CA TYR A 25 -3.37 -15.23 -12.59
C TYR A 25 -3.14 -14.75 -11.16
N GLY A 26 -2.46 -15.57 -10.36
CA GLY A 26 -2.11 -15.23 -8.98
C GLY A 26 -1.20 -14.01 -8.86
N VAL A 27 -0.14 -13.94 -9.69
CA VAL A 27 0.75 -12.76 -9.79
C VAL A 27 -0.06 -11.51 -10.12
N PHE A 28 -0.93 -11.59 -11.12
CA PHE A 28 -1.76 -10.46 -11.54
C PHE A 28 -2.70 -9.98 -10.43
N VAL A 29 -3.38 -10.91 -9.75
CA VAL A 29 -4.23 -10.60 -8.59
C VAL A 29 -3.44 -9.91 -7.49
N GLY A 30 -2.28 -10.45 -7.12
CA GLY A 30 -1.41 -9.87 -6.10
C GLY A 30 -0.91 -8.47 -6.47
N SER A 31 -0.50 -8.28 -7.72
CA SER A 31 -0.05 -6.98 -8.23
C SER A 31 -1.17 -5.94 -8.24
N LEU A 32 -2.37 -6.34 -8.69
CA LEU A 32 -3.51 -5.44 -8.78
C LEU A 32 -3.98 -4.99 -7.39
N PHE A 33 -3.98 -5.92 -6.42
CA PHE A 33 -4.21 -5.59 -5.01
C PHE A 33 -3.16 -4.59 -4.50
N ALA A 34 -1.87 -4.85 -4.73
CA ALA A 34 -0.82 -3.93 -4.28
C ALA A 34 -0.89 -2.55 -4.93
N MET A 35 -1.24 -2.47 -6.21
CA MET A 35 -1.49 -1.19 -6.90
C MET A 35 -2.67 -0.43 -6.29
N ALA A 36 -3.77 -1.11 -5.99
CA ALA A 36 -4.93 -0.48 -5.39
C ALA A 36 -4.66 0.00 -3.95
N THR A 37 -3.89 -0.77 -3.17
CA THR A 37 -3.63 -0.46 -1.75
C THR A 37 -2.47 0.49 -1.50
N TRP A 38 -1.43 0.52 -2.35
CA TRP A 38 -0.25 1.38 -2.12
C TRP A 38 0.15 2.22 -3.33
N GLY A 39 -0.44 1.99 -4.51
CA GLY A 39 -0.09 2.74 -5.71
C GLY A 39 -0.48 4.21 -5.62
N MET A 40 -1.70 4.49 -5.14
CA MET A 40 -2.16 5.87 -4.90
C MET A 40 -1.32 6.55 -3.82
N ASP A 41 -0.99 5.80 -2.77
CA ASP A 41 -0.16 6.26 -1.65
C ASP A 41 1.20 6.79 -2.13
N GLY A 42 1.92 5.96 -2.90
CA GLY A 42 3.23 6.33 -3.43
C GLY A 42 3.16 7.49 -4.42
N TYR A 43 2.10 7.59 -5.22
CA TYR A 43 1.90 8.70 -6.15
C TYR A 43 1.68 10.03 -5.45
N MET A 44 0.78 10.06 -4.46
CA MET A 44 0.48 11.25 -3.68
C MET A 44 1.69 11.70 -2.86
N LEU A 45 2.37 10.77 -2.18
CA LEU A 45 3.60 11.08 -1.44
C LEU A 45 4.70 11.60 -2.35
N TYR A 46 4.81 11.10 -3.58
CA TYR A 46 5.78 11.61 -4.54
C TYR A 46 5.50 13.07 -4.92
N GLN A 47 4.22 13.46 -5.04
CA GLN A 47 3.86 14.86 -5.28
C GLN A 47 4.11 15.77 -4.07
N SER A 48 3.96 15.24 -2.86
CA SER A 48 4.14 15.98 -1.59
C SER A 48 5.55 15.81 -1.00
N HIS A 49 6.59 15.83 -1.84
CA HIS A 49 8.00 15.74 -1.43
C HIS A 49 8.36 14.57 -0.50
N GLY A 50 7.62 13.46 -0.55
CA GLY A 50 7.83 12.29 0.28
C GLY A 50 9.20 11.63 0.05
N LEU A 51 9.91 11.34 1.13
CA LEU A 51 11.14 10.57 1.14
C LEU A 51 10.81 9.12 0.76
N GLN A 52 11.45 8.61 -0.29
CA GLN A 52 11.26 7.23 -0.74
C GLN A 52 9.79 6.85 -0.99
N ALA A 53 8.99 7.77 -1.56
CA ALA A 53 7.54 7.62 -1.75
C ALA A 53 7.10 6.27 -2.38
N TRP A 54 7.89 5.73 -3.31
CA TRP A 54 7.55 4.48 -4.03
C TRP A 54 7.98 3.20 -3.30
N LEU A 55 8.75 3.29 -2.22
CA LEU A 55 9.35 2.14 -1.55
C LEU A 55 8.30 1.16 -1.02
N LYS A 56 7.28 1.69 -0.33
CA LYS A 56 6.12 0.92 0.15
C LYS A 56 5.44 0.17 -0.98
N PHE A 57 5.11 0.88 -2.06
CA PHE A 57 4.44 0.30 -3.22
C PHE A 57 5.26 -0.84 -3.84
N LEU A 58 6.56 -0.62 -4.08
CA LEU A 58 7.42 -1.64 -4.70
C LEU A 58 7.58 -2.88 -3.82
N ALA A 59 7.77 -2.70 -2.51
CA ALA A 59 7.85 -3.80 -1.56
C ALA A 59 6.53 -4.59 -1.50
N GLY A 60 5.39 -3.88 -1.41
CA GLY A 60 4.07 -4.49 -1.45
C GLY A 60 3.80 -5.24 -2.75
N LEU A 61 4.17 -4.66 -3.89
CA LEU A 61 4.03 -5.26 -5.22
C LEU A 61 4.78 -6.60 -5.31
N ILE A 62 6.05 -6.63 -4.89
CA ILE A 62 6.87 -7.86 -4.94
C ILE A 62 6.29 -8.94 -4.02
N LEU A 63 5.95 -8.58 -2.78
CA LEU A 63 5.44 -9.54 -1.79
C LEU A 63 4.07 -10.08 -2.18
N CYS A 64 3.14 -9.20 -2.57
CA CYS A 64 1.79 -9.60 -2.98
C CYS A 64 1.78 -10.41 -4.28
N ALA A 65 2.56 -10.01 -5.28
CA ALA A 65 2.71 -10.77 -6.52
C ALA A 65 3.28 -12.18 -6.25
N SER A 66 4.25 -12.30 -5.34
CA SER A 66 4.87 -13.58 -4.99
C SER A 66 3.89 -14.51 -4.28
N VAL A 67 3.23 -14.03 -3.22
CA VAL A 67 2.22 -14.81 -2.46
C VAL A 67 1.03 -15.17 -3.34
N GLY A 68 0.53 -14.21 -4.12
CA GLY A 68 -0.55 -14.43 -5.08
C GLY A 68 -0.17 -15.47 -6.13
N GLY A 69 1.03 -15.37 -6.72
CA GLY A 69 1.54 -16.34 -7.69
C GLY A 69 1.64 -17.76 -7.13
N ILE A 70 2.12 -17.91 -5.89
CA ILE A 70 2.17 -19.20 -5.19
C ILE A 70 0.76 -19.74 -4.98
N ALA A 71 -0.15 -18.94 -4.43
CA ALA A 71 -1.54 -19.35 -4.17
C ALA A 71 -2.24 -19.76 -5.48
N GLY A 72 -2.23 -18.90 -6.50
CA GLY A 72 -2.84 -19.17 -7.80
C GLY A 72 -2.25 -20.40 -8.50
N GLY A 73 -0.92 -20.55 -8.45
CA GLY A 73 -0.20 -21.69 -9.02
C GLY A 73 -0.52 -23.02 -8.33
N LEU A 74 -0.59 -23.04 -7.01
CA LEU A 74 -0.96 -24.24 -6.23
C LEU A 74 -2.44 -24.59 -6.41
N SER A 75 -3.34 -23.60 -6.37
CA SER A 75 -4.78 -23.78 -6.62
C SER A 75 -5.03 -24.43 -7.98
N ALA A 76 -4.34 -23.98 -9.04
CA ALA A 76 -4.46 -24.54 -10.39
C ALA A 76 -3.88 -25.96 -10.52
N ARG A 77 -2.95 -26.36 -9.64
CA ARG A 77 -2.38 -27.72 -9.61
C ARG A 77 -3.30 -28.72 -8.92
N LEU A 78 -4.01 -28.29 -7.87
CA LEU A 78 -4.87 -29.17 -7.06
C LEU A 78 -6.25 -29.37 -7.69
N ASP A 79 -6.71 -28.42 -8.51
CA ASP A 79 -7.96 -28.48 -9.29
C ASP A 79 -9.21 -28.81 -8.46
N LYS A 80 -9.18 -28.39 -7.19
CA LYS A 80 -10.24 -28.63 -6.21
C LYS A 80 -10.57 -27.31 -5.53
N ILE A 81 -11.83 -26.89 -5.63
CA ILE A 81 -12.31 -25.60 -5.13
C ILE A 81 -12.00 -25.42 -3.64
N ILE A 82 -12.16 -26.47 -2.82
CA ILE A 82 -11.89 -26.41 -1.37
C ILE A 82 -10.43 -26.04 -1.10
N PHE A 83 -9.48 -26.66 -1.81
CA PHE A 83 -8.06 -26.34 -1.64
C PHE A 83 -7.72 -24.95 -2.15
N ALA A 84 -8.33 -24.54 -3.27
CA ALA A 84 -8.16 -23.17 -3.77
C ALA A 84 -8.63 -22.14 -2.74
N PHE A 85 -9.79 -22.38 -2.11
CA PHE A 85 -10.35 -21.50 -1.10
C PHE A 85 -9.43 -21.39 0.13
N VAL A 86 -8.91 -22.51 0.62
CA VAL A 86 -7.95 -22.52 1.73
C VAL A 86 -6.66 -21.76 1.37
N LEU A 87 -6.11 -21.99 0.17
CA LEU A 87 -4.88 -21.30 -0.26
C LEU A 87 -5.08 -19.79 -0.39
N TRP A 88 -6.21 -19.36 -0.95
CA TRP A 88 -6.54 -17.94 -1.05
C TRP A 88 -6.87 -17.30 0.29
N ALA A 89 -7.45 -18.04 1.24
CA ALA A 89 -7.65 -17.57 2.61
C ALA A 89 -6.31 -17.33 3.33
N ILE A 90 -5.32 -18.22 3.14
CA ILE A 90 -3.97 -18.01 3.68
C ILE A 90 -3.32 -16.77 3.02
N ALA A 91 -3.46 -16.62 1.70
CA ALA A 91 -2.96 -15.46 0.98
C ALA A 91 -3.62 -14.15 1.46
N SER A 92 -4.93 -14.13 1.67
CA SER A 92 -5.65 -12.94 2.12
C SER A 92 -5.27 -12.53 3.55
N LEU A 93 -5.07 -13.49 4.46
CA LEU A 93 -4.54 -13.22 5.80
C LEU A 93 -3.11 -12.66 5.75
N THR A 94 -2.29 -13.18 4.82
CA THR A 94 -0.95 -12.64 4.57
C THR A 94 -1.01 -11.21 4.04
N PHE A 95 -1.95 -10.90 3.16
CA PHE A 95 -2.17 -9.54 2.65
C PHE A 95 -2.67 -8.59 3.73
N ALA A 96 -3.60 -9.02 4.58
CA ALA A 96 -4.05 -8.23 5.73
C ALA A 96 -2.89 -7.91 6.68
N TRP A 97 -2.03 -8.91 6.94
CA TRP A 97 -0.82 -8.72 7.71
C TRP A 97 0.12 -7.70 7.06
N LEU A 98 0.34 -7.78 5.75
CA LEU A 98 1.16 -6.84 5.00
C LEU A 98 0.60 -5.41 5.01
N VAL A 99 -0.71 -5.22 4.88
CA VAL A 99 -1.36 -3.89 4.91
C VAL A 99 -0.93 -3.09 6.13
N ILE A 100 -0.85 -3.74 7.28
CA ILE A 100 -0.48 -3.07 8.53
C ILE A 100 1.02 -3.06 8.71
N LYS A 101 1.68 -4.21 8.53
CA LYS A 101 3.12 -4.35 8.86
C LYS A 101 4.03 -3.67 7.86
N LEU A 102 3.60 -3.52 6.61
CA LEU A 102 4.37 -2.83 5.59
C LEU A 102 4.60 -1.35 5.94
N PRO A 103 3.58 -0.50 6.15
CA PRO A 103 3.77 0.89 6.58
C PRO A 103 4.38 1.00 7.97
N THR A 104 4.01 0.13 8.92
CA THR A 104 4.35 0.33 10.33
C THR A 104 5.69 -0.26 10.76
N GLN A 105 6.22 -1.28 10.06
CA GLN A 105 7.43 -2.00 10.52
C GLN A 105 8.44 -2.26 9.41
N ILE A 106 7.99 -2.62 8.20
CA ILE A 106 8.90 -2.99 7.12
C ILE A 106 9.47 -1.74 6.46
N SER A 107 8.62 -0.78 6.10
CA SER A 107 9.02 0.44 5.40
C SER A 107 10.00 1.31 6.18
N PRO A 108 9.79 1.63 7.48
CA PRO A 108 10.78 2.39 8.24
C PRO A 108 12.15 1.73 8.25
N ARG A 109 12.23 0.41 8.41
CA ARG A 109 13.50 -0.32 8.35
C ARG A 109 14.16 -0.26 6.97
N LEU A 110 13.37 -0.30 5.90
CA LEU A 110 13.90 -0.13 4.54
C LEU A 110 14.39 1.30 4.31
N ILE A 111 13.73 2.31 4.91
CA ILE A 111 14.15 3.71 4.87
C ILE A 111 15.45 3.89 5.65
N GLU A 112 15.57 3.38 6.88
CA GLU A 112 16.80 3.42 7.68
C GLU A 112 17.99 2.75 6.98
N TYR A 113 17.73 1.72 6.17
CA TYR A 113 18.75 1.08 5.36
C TYR A 113 19.14 1.93 4.13
N ALA A 114 18.17 2.57 3.47
CA ALA A 114 18.39 3.38 2.28
C ALA A 114 18.96 4.78 2.59
N VAL A 115 18.59 5.33 3.75
CA VAL A 115 18.95 6.67 4.24
C VAL A 115 19.41 6.54 5.69
N PRO A 116 20.70 6.18 5.93
CA PRO A 116 21.22 5.89 7.26
C PRO A 116 21.07 7.04 8.27
N GLU A 117 20.98 8.28 7.80
CA GLU A 117 20.76 9.48 8.62
C GLU A 117 19.44 9.46 9.41
N THR A 118 18.48 8.63 8.97
CA THR A 118 17.19 8.47 9.67
C THR A 118 17.23 7.48 10.82
N GLN A 119 18.35 6.79 11.03
CA GLN A 119 18.49 5.78 12.09
C GLN A 119 18.28 6.40 13.47
N GLY A 120 17.33 5.83 14.22
CA GLY A 120 16.96 6.33 15.55
C GLY A 120 16.07 7.58 15.54
N LEU A 121 15.78 8.15 14.36
CA LEU A 121 14.80 9.24 14.19
C LEU A 121 13.39 8.69 13.94
N LEU A 122 13.27 7.46 13.43
CA LEU A 122 12.00 6.81 13.13
C LEU A 122 11.50 6.00 14.35
N ASN A 123 10.56 6.56 15.11
CA ASN A 123 9.92 5.92 16.25
C ASN A 123 8.59 5.25 15.87
N TYR A 124 8.67 4.11 15.21
CA TYR A 124 7.50 3.31 14.82
C TYR A 124 7.14 2.29 15.89
N ILE A 125 6.21 2.67 16.78
CA ILE A 125 5.70 1.80 17.83
C ILE A 125 4.50 1.01 17.30
N TYR A 126 4.52 -0.31 17.49
CA TYR A 126 3.36 -1.14 17.17
C TYR A 126 2.42 -1.21 18.37
N TYR A 127 1.26 -0.58 18.25
CA TYR A 127 0.23 -0.56 19.29
C TYR A 127 -0.72 -1.75 19.17
N GLU A 128 -1.22 -2.24 20.31
CA GLU A 128 -2.26 -3.27 20.35
C GLU A 128 -3.58 -2.79 19.74
N ALA A 129 -3.81 -1.47 19.70
CA ALA A 129 -4.94 -0.84 19.03
C ALA A 129 -5.06 -1.25 17.55
N PHE A 130 -3.94 -1.60 16.88
CA PHE A 130 -3.95 -2.11 15.50
C PHE A 130 -4.55 -3.50 15.33
N ASN A 131 -4.86 -4.22 16.41
CA ASN A 131 -5.53 -5.52 16.34
C ASN A 131 -6.93 -5.40 15.74
N MET A 132 -7.68 -4.33 16.06
CA MET A 132 -9.03 -4.12 15.53
C MET A 132 -9.00 -3.84 14.01
N PRO A 133 -8.21 -2.86 13.51
CA PRO A 133 -7.90 -2.71 12.08
C PRO A 133 -7.49 -4.02 11.40
N MET A 134 -6.57 -4.79 12.02
CA MET A 134 -6.11 -6.07 11.47
C MET A 134 -7.24 -7.06 11.25
N GLN A 135 -8.14 -7.21 12.23
CA GLN A 135 -9.27 -8.13 12.13
C GLN A 135 -10.27 -7.68 11.07
N VAL A 136 -10.60 -6.38 11.03
CA VAL A 136 -11.51 -5.81 10.02
C VAL A 136 -10.95 -6.02 8.61
N THR A 137 -9.67 -5.66 8.39
CA THR A 137 -8.99 -5.90 7.11
C THR A 137 -8.95 -7.40 6.77
N SER A 138 -8.66 -8.27 7.74
CA SER A 138 -8.62 -9.72 7.50
C SER A 138 -9.97 -10.27 7.05
N ILE A 139 -11.06 -9.90 7.72
CA ILE A 139 -12.43 -10.32 7.35
C ILE A 139 -12.78 -9.82 5.96
N TRP A 140 -12.51 -8.54 5.68
CA TRP A 140 -12.80 -7.93 4.38
C TRP A 140 -12.05 -8.62 3.24
N LEU A 141 -10.74 -8.83 3.41
CA LEU A 141 -9.93 -9.52 2.41
C LEU A 141 -10.33 -10.99 2.25
N LEU A 142 -10.71 -11.70 3.31
CA LEU A 142 -11.23 -13.07 3.20
C LEU A 142 -12.46 -13.14 2.29
N ILE A 143 -13.36 -12.16 2.39
CA ILE A 143 -14.55 -12.09 1.53
C ILE A 143 -14.13 -11.83 0.08
N CYS A 144 -13.35 -10.77 -0.18
CA CYS A 144 -12.90 -10.43 -1.54
C CYS A 144 -12.17 -11.61 -2.20
N PHE A 145 -11.17 -12.17 -1.52
CA PHE A 145 -10.34 -13.24 -2.06
C PHE A 145 -11.05 -14.59 -2.09
N GLY A 146 -12.06 -14.81 -1.25
CA GLY A 146 -12.98 -15.94 -1.37
C GLY A 146 -13.72 -15.92 -2.71
N ILE A 147 -14.19 -14.75 -3.15
CA ILE A 147 -14.81 -14.58 -4.48
C ILE A 147 -13.77 -14.85 -5.59
N ILE A 148 -12.57 -14.27 -5.48
CA ILE A 148 -11.47 -14.51 -6.43
C ILE A 148 -11.16 -16.01 -6.54
N SER A 149 -11.12 -16.73 -5.41
CA SER A 149 -10.87 -18.17 -5.38
C SER A 149 -11.93 -18.96 -6.15
N VAL A 150 -13.21 -18.64 -5.96
CA VAL A 150 -14.31 -19.33 -6.67
C VAL A 150 -14.25 -19.03 -8.16
N LEU A 151 -13.91 -17.80 -8.53
CA LEU A 151 -13.82 -17.37 -9.92
C LEU A 151 -12.57 -17.88 -10.65
N GLN A 152 -11.51 -18.29 -9.94
CA GLN A 152 -10.25 -18.69 -10.58
C GLN A 152 -10.43 -19.80 -11.63
N LEU A 153 -11.14 -20.88 -11.30
CA LEU A 153 -11.33 -22.01 -12.22
C LEU A 153 -12.13 -21.62 -13.47
N PRO A 154 -13.36 -21.08 -13.38
CA PRO A 154 -14.15 -20.73 -14.56
C PRO A 154 -13.48 -19.61 -15.39
N LEU A 155 -12.83 -18.63 -14.74
CA LEU A 155 -12.09 -17.60 -15.47
C LEU A 155 -10.88 -18.19 -16.20
N SER A 156 -10.16 -19.13 -15.60
CA SER A 156 -9.04 -19.79 -16.25
C SER A 156 -9.47 -20.62 -17.46
N GLU A 157 -10.56 -21.38 -17.36
CA GLU A 157 -11.10 -22.14 -18.49
C GLU A 157 -11.52 -21.22 -19.62
N SER A 158 -12.25 -20.14 -19.30
CA SER A 158 -12.67 -19.15 -20.30
C SER A 158 -11.49 -18.50 -21.02
N ALA A 159 -10.38 -18.25 -20.34
CA ALA A 159 -9.19 -17.65 -20.92
C ALA A 159 -8.38 -18.64 -21.78
N ILE A 160 -8.28 -19.89 -21.34
CA ILE A 160 -7.54 -20.96 -22.03
C ILE A 160 -8.23 -21.33 -23.34
N PHE A 161 -9.57 -21.45 -23.33
CA PHE A 161 -10.34 -21.88 -24.49
C PHE A 161 -10.80 -20.74 -25.41
N SER A 162 -10.53 -19.48 -25.05
CA SER A 162 -10.88 -18.36 -25.93
C SER A 162 -9.81 -18.11 -27.00
N ALA A 163 -10.21 -18.27 -28.26
CA ALA A 163 -9.41 -17.88 -29.43
C ALA A 163 -9.36 -16.35 -29.64
N SER A 164 -10.30 -15.60 -29.07
CA SER A 164 -10.40 -14.14 -29.29
C SER A 164 -9.68 -13.35 -28.20
N PHE A 165 -9.10 -12.22 -28.59
CA PHE A 165 -8.45 -11.27 -27.65
C PHE A 165 -9.41 -10.82 -26.54
N GLY A 166 -10.68 -10.57 -26.89
CA GLY A 166 -11.71 -10.17 -25.94
C GLY A 166 -11.98 -11.21 -24.84
N GLY A 167 -11.96 -12.51 -25.15
CA GLY A 167 -12.16 -13.53 -24.12
C GLY A 167 -10.98 -13.68 -23.16
N LYS A 168 -9.77 -13.26 -23.57
CA LYS A 168 -8.59 -13.22 -22.68
C LYS A 168 -8.60 -12.02 -21.73
N ILE A 169 -9.21 -10.90 -22.13
CA ILE A 169 -9.30 -9.68 -21.32
C ILE A 169 -10.42 -9.74 -20.27
N LYS A 170 -11.55 -10.40 -20.56
CA LYS A 170 -12.70 -10.44 -19.65
C LYS A 170 -12.34 -10.83 -18.20
N PRO A 171 -11.54 -11.88 -17.93
CA PRO A 171 -11.09 -12.20 -16.59
C PRO A 171 -10.38 -11.04 -15.91
N ILE A 172 -9.47 -10.36 -16.61
CA ILE A 172 -8.69 -9.23 -16.07
C ILE A 172 -9.61 -8.11 -15.59
N ILE A 173 -10.62 -7.76 -16.39
CA ILE A 173 -11.60 -6.71 -16.04
C ILE A 173 -12.40 -7.13 -14.80
N ILE A 174 -12.88 -8.37 -14.74
CA ILE A 174 -13.65 -8.88 -13.60
C ILE A 174 -12.81 -8.84 -12.31
N LEU A 175 -11.53 -9.23 -12.38
CA LEU A 175 -10.63 -9.15 -11.23
C LEU A 175 -10.40 -7.70 -10.79
N ALA A 176 -10.21 -6.78 -11.73
CA ALA A 176 -10.03 -5.36 -11.43
C ALA A 176 -11.24 -4.76 -10.73
N LEU A 177 -12.45 -5.08 -11.18
CA LEU A 177 -13.69 -4.60 -10.56
C LEU A 177 -13.87 -5.06 -9.10
N ILE A 178 -13.26 -6.18 -8.72
CA ILE A 178 -13.32 -6.70 -7.34
C ILE A 178 -12.14 -6.15 -6.51
N LEU A 179 -10.93 -6.23 -7.04
CA LEU A 179 -9.71 -5.96 -6.28
C LEU A 179 -9.42 -4.48 -6.09
N ILE A 180 -9.81 -3.61 -7.02
CA ILE A 180 -9.57 -2.16 -6.88
C ILE A 180 -10.36 -1.59 -5.69
N PRO A 181 -11.69 -1.77 -5.60
CA PRO A 181 -12.44 -1.30 -4.43
C PRO A 181 -11.95 -1.96 -3.14
N CYS A 182 -11.64 -3.25 -3.19
CA CYS A 182 -11.15 -3.98 -2.02
C CYS A 182 -9.81 -3.41 -1.52
N GLY A 183 -8.89 -3.06 -2.42
CA GLY A 183 -7.61 -2.47 -2.08
C GLY A 183 -7.72 -1.03 -1.56
N ILE A 184 -8.62 -0.22 -2.15
CA ILE A 184 -8.90 1.15 -1.70
C ILE A 184 -9.47 1.16 -0.28
N SER A 185 -10.50 0.35 0.01
CA SER A 185 -11.10 0.32 1.36
C SER A 185 -10.12 -0.09 2.46
N VAL A 186 -9.02 -0.74 2.09
CA VAL A 186 -7.97 -1.16 3.02
C VAL A 186 -6.86 -0.12 3.13
N ASP A 187 -6.65 0.71 2.11
CA ASP A 187 -5.76 1.88 2.14
C ASP A 187 -6.23 2.89 3.21
N ASP A 188 -7.55 3.13 3.27
CA ASP A 188 -8.21 4.06 4.20
C ASP A 188 -7.94 3.76 5.68
N VAL A 189 -7.58 2.51 6.01
CA VAL A 189 -7.43 2.06 7.41
C VAL A 189 -6.12 2.52 8.04
N ILE A 190 -5.01 2.51 7.29
CA ILE A 190 -3.66 2.80 7.84
C ILE A 190 -2.90 3.77 6.97
N ASN A 191 -2.92 3.61 5.64
CA ASN A 191 -2.09 4.41 4.76
C ASN A 191 -2.64 5.83 4.62
N GLU A 192 -3.97 5.97 4.46
CA GLU A 192 -4.58 7.28 4.26
C GLU A 192 -4.26 8.25 5.42
N PRO A 193 -4.45 7.92 6.71
CA PRO A 193 -4.10 8.84 7.80
C PRO A 193 -2.62 9.27 7.78
N LEU A 194 -1.71 8.33 7.55
CA LEU A 194 -0.26 8.60 7.48
C LEU A 194 0.09 9.52 6.32
N ARG A 195 -0.54 9.29 5.16
CA ARG A 195 -0.35 10.07 3.95
C ARG A 195 -0.95 11.47 4.07
N SER A 196 -2.17 11.59 4.55
CA SER A 196 -2.86 12.87 4.65
C SER A 196 -2.14 13.81 5.63
N ALA A 197 -1.55 13.28 6.70
CA ALA A 197 -0.71 14.08 7.60
C ALA A 197 0.56 14.60 6.89
N SER A 198 1.18 13.78 6.05
CA SER A 198 2.35 14.18 5.26
C SER A 198 1.99 15.26 4.23
N ILE A 199 0.86 15.10 3.53
CA ILE A 199 0.35 16.08 2.56
C ILE A 199 0.01 17.41 3.25
N ALA A 200 -0.67 17.37 4.40
CA ALA A 200 -0.99 18.59 5.15
C ALA A 200 0.26 19.36 5.57
N MET A 201 1.33 18.64 5.97
CA MET A 201 2.62 19.25 6.30
C MET A 201 3.28 19.87 5.05
N ASP A 202 3.28 19.17 3.92
CA ASP A 202 3.78 19.67 2.63
C ASP A 202 3.07 20.95 2.20
N GLU A 203 1.73 20.98 2.25
CA GLU A 203 0.93 22.14 1.91
C GLU A 203 1.26 23.36 2.79
N THR A 204 1.44 23.15 4.10
CA THR A 204 1.86 24.21 5.03
C THR A 204 3.27 24.72 4.72
N LEU A 205 4.23 23.84 4.42
CA LEU A 205 5.60 24.22 4.06
C LEU A 205 5.65 24.96 2.72
N GLN A 206 5.02 24.41 1.68
CA GLN A 206 4.90 25.05 0.36
C GLN A 206 4.28 26.44 0.47
N PHE A 207 3.21 26.56 1.27
CA PHE A 207 2.56 27.85 1.48
C PHE A 207 3.50 28.87 2.14
N TYR A 208 4.24 28.46 3.17
CA TYR A 208 5.20 29.31 3.87
C TYR A 208 6.33 29.76 2.93
N ILE A 209 6.94 28.83 2.19
CA ILE A 209 8.02 29.11 1.24
C ILE A 209 7.56 30.09 0.15
N THR A 210 6.37 29.86 -0.41
CA THR A 210 5.82 30.69 -1.49
C THR A 210 5.53 32.14 -1.05
N HIS A 211 5.21 32.35 0.23
CA HIS A 211 4.85 33.68 0.77
C HIS A 211 5.89 34.23 1.74
N GLN A 212 7.11 33.69 1.72
CA GLN A 212 8.18 34.16 2.60
C GLN A 212 8.50 35.63 2.29
N GLY A 213 8.54 36.47 3.33
CA GLY A 213 8.77 37.91 3.20
C GLY A 213 7.58 38.73 2.67
N GLN A 214 6.43 38.10 2.44
CA GLN A 214 5.19 38.78 2.05
C GLN A 214 4.27 38.98 3.26
N GLU A 215 3.42 40.01 3.21
CA GLU A 215 2.37 40.20 4.21
C GLU A 215 1.24 39.20 3.92
N ILE A 216 1.03 38.25 4.83
CA ILE A 216 0.00 37.22 4.72
C ILE A 216 -1.20 37.63 5.55
N ASP A 217 -2.39 37.56 4.96
CA ASP A 217 -3.64 37.73 5.69
C ASP A 217 -3.72 36.76 6.88
N SER A 218 -4.15 37.29 8.04
CA SER A 218 -4.12 36.56 9.30
C SER A 218 -5.04 35.33 9.31
N ASP A 219 -6.19 35.41 8.63
CA ASP A 219 -7.12 34.29 8.53
C ASP A 219 -6.53 33.19 7.64
N LYS A 220 -5.91 33.56 6.52
CA LYS A 220 -5.21 32.62 5.64
C LYS A 220 -4.01 31.97 6.33
N ALA A 221 -3.21 32.72 7.09
CA ALA A 221 -2.08 32.18 7.86
C ALA A 221 -2.54 31.19 8.93
N ARG A 222 -3.69 31.43 9.57
CA ARG A 222 -4.30 30.52 10.53
C ARG A 222 -4.81 29.25 9.86
N LEU A 223 -5.49 29.37 8.72
CA LEU A 223 -6.00 28.24 7.95
C LEU A 223 -4.87 27.32 7.47
N MET A 224 -3.75 27.89 7.05
CA MET A 224 -2.57 27.14 6.59
C MET A 224 -1.65 26.69 7.74
N HIS A 225 -2.04 26.88 9.00
CA HIS A 225 -1.30 26.44 10.17
C HIS A 225 0.17 26.92 10.24
N VAL A 226 0.48 28.09 9.66
CA VAL A 226 1.85 28.63 9.58
C VAL A 226 2.51 28.84 10.96
N ALA A 227 1.69 29.02 11.99
CA ALA A 227 2.16 29.15 13.37
C ALA A 227 2.94 27.91 13.86
N SER A 228 2.69 26.72 13.29
CA SER A 228 3.41 25.48 13.60
C SER A 228 4.91 25.56 13.28
N LEU A 229 5.29 26.41 12.31
CA LEU A 229 6.65 26.56 11.80
C LEU A 229 7.50 27.57 12.58
N ARG A 230 6.93 28.29 13.56
CA ARG A 230 7.61 29.39 14.27
C ARG A 230 8.95 29.01 14.87
N GLY A 231 9.09 27.77 15.35
CA GLY A 231 10.32 27.28 15.98
C GLY A 231 11.45 26.93 15.00
N ILE A 232 11.19 26.92 13.69
CA ILE A 232 12.12 26.41 12.67
C ILE A 232 12.26 27.34 11.46
N GLN A 233 11.74 28.57 11.52
CA GLN A 233 11.64 29.46 10.36
C GLN A 233 12.97 29.67 9.62
N GLU A 234 14.07 29.71 10.36
CA GLU A 234 15.42 29.91 9.83
C GLU A 234 16.01 28.67 9.15
N LEU A 235 15.42 27.49 9.41
CA LEU A 235 15.88 26.20 8.86
C LEU A 235 15.14 25.82 7.56
N ILE A 236 14.02 26.47 7.24
CA ILE A 236 13.16 26.07 6.12
C ILE A 236 13.83 26.42 4.79
N THR A 237 14.13 25.39 4.00
CA THR A 237 14.64 25.50 2.63
C THR A 237 13.60 25.03 1.60
N PRO A 238 13.64 25.53 0.34
CA PRO A 238 12.75 25.07 -0.73
C PRO A 238 12.90 23.58 -1.05
N ASP A 239 14.12 23.06 -0.98
CA ASP A 239 14.42 21.65 -1.17
C ASP A 239 14.28 20.91 0.17
N TYR A 240 13.15 20.24 0.37
CA TYR A 240 12.89 19.41 1.55
C TYR A 240 12.31 18.05 1.18
N ARG A 241 12.39 17.09 2.12
CA ARG A 241 11.77 15.77 2.01
C ARG A 241 11.01 15.40 3.27
N LEU A 242 9.89 14.70 3.12
CA LEU A 242 8.99 14.35 4.23
C LEU A 242 8.93 12.85 4.43
N VAL A 243 9.02 12.39 5.68
CA VAL A 243 8.75 11.00 6.05
C VAL A 243 8.00 10.96 7.37
N VAL A 244 7.11 9.99 7.55
CA VAL A 244 6.54 9.77 8.88
C VAL A 244 7.65 9.29 9.81
N SER A 245 7.82 9.92 10.97
CA SER A 245 8.74 9.48 12.04
C SER A 245 8.03 8.61 13.06
N GLY A 246 6.76 8.87 13.34
CA GLY A 246 6.04 8.20 14.41
C GLY A 246 4.55 8.54 14.41
N TYR A 247 3.81 7.90 15.30
CA TYR A 247 2.37 8.12 15.46
C TYR A 247 1.91 7.58 16.82
N ASP A 248 0.70 7.97 17.22
CA ASP A 248 0.01 7.41 18.38
C ASP A 248 -0.86 6.19 18.02
N GLU A 249 -1.49 5.60 19.04
CA GLU A 249 -2.25 4.35 18.92
C GLU A 249 -3.49 4.44 18.00
N TYR A 250 -4.01 5.65 17.78
CA TYR A 250 -5.20 5.89 16.96
C TYR A 250 -4.90 6.59 15.64
N LEU A 251 -3.61 6.81 15.29
CA LEU A 251 -3.20 7.60 14.13
C LEU A 251 -3.81 9.02 14.12
N GLY A 252 -4.14 9.55 15.31
CA GLY A 252 -4.67 10.90 15.48
C GLY A 252 -3.56 11.93 15.60
N ASN A 253 -2.43 11.54 16.20
CA ASN A 253 -1.21 12.33 16.28
C ASN A 253 -0.12 11.63 15.47
N ILE A 254 0.31 12.26 14.38
CA ILE A 254 1.32 11.73 13.47
C ILE A 254 2.52 12.67 13.48
N GLN A 255 3.70 12.12 13.64
CA GLN A 255 4.98 12.82 13.59
C GLN A 255 5.53 12.71 12.17
N ILE A 256 5.86 13.84 11.57
CA ILE A 256 6.45 13.99 10.24
C ILE A 256 7.86 14.55 10.41
N LEU A 257 8.83 13.73 10.04
CA LEU A 257 10.22 14.12 9.96
C LEU A 257 10.48 14.79 8.62
N VAL A 258 10.96 16.03 8.69
CA VAL A 258 11.29 16.88 7.55
C VAL A 258 12.80 16.97 7.44
N GLN A 259 13.33 16.56 6.29
CA GLN A 259 14.73 16.77 5.91
C GLN A 259 14.84 18.10 5.18
N PHE A 260 15.58 19.04 5.74
CA PHE A 260 16.10 20.21 5.02
C PHE A 260 17.55 19.97 4.62
N GLU A 261 18.20 20.93 3.94
CA GLU A 261 19.58 20.76 3.44
C GLU A 261 20.60 20.33 4.50
N THR A 262 20.46 20.82 5.73
CA THR A 262 21.45 20.63 6.80
C THR A 262 20.86 20.18 8.14
N SER A 263 19.54 20.07 8.24
CA SER A 263 18.85 19.81 9.50
C SER A 263 17.67 18.88 9.34
N TRP A 264 17.33 18.21 10.43
CA TRP A 264 16.15 17.37 10.56
C TRP A 264 15.20 18.03 11.55
N VAL A 265 13.93 18.10 11.18
CA VAL A 265 12.88 18.71 11.99
C VAL A 265 11.76 17.69 12.19
N ASP A 266 11.31 17.53 13.43
CA ASP A 266 10.15 16.71 13.76
C ASP A 266 8.92 17.60 13.94
N CYS A 267 7.91 17.38 13.10
CA CYS A 267 6.67 18.12 13.06
C CYS A 267 5.50 17.22 13.50
N THR A 268 4.74 17.67 14.49
CA THR A 268 3.53 16.98 14.93
C THR A 268 2.32 17.49 14.16
N VAL A 269 1.58 16.57 13.54
CA VAL A 269 0.33 16.80 12.81
C VAL A 269 -0.79 16.07 13.55
N VAL A 270 -1.85 16.80 13.92
CA VAL A 270 -3.00 16.27 14.66
C VAL A 270 -4.23 16.34 13.76
N TYR A 271 -4.80 15.19 13.38
CA TYR A 271 -5.92 15.11 12.43
C TYR A 271 -5.74 16.00 11.18
N ASN A 272 -4.59 15.86 10.49
CA ASN A 272 -4.21 16.63 9.30
C ASN A 272 -4.00 18.14 9.55
N GLN A 273 -3.76 18.56 10.79
CA GLN A 273 -3.42 19.94 11.13
C GLN A 273 -2.02 20.00 11.73
N PRO A 274 -1.02 20.61 11.05
CA PRO A 274 0.29 20.86 11.64
C PRO A 274 0.17 21.72 12.89
N VAL A 275 0.72 21.25 14.01
CA VAL A 275 0.60 21.92 15.31
C VAL A 275 1.92 22.55 15.74
N ILE A 276 3.01 21.79 15.67
CA ILE A 276 4.32 22.23 16.16
C ILE A 276 5.44 21.50 15.45
N CYS A 277 6.48 22.23 15.09
CA CYS A 277 7.73 21.70 14.56
C CYS A 277 8.91 22.07 15.45
N LYS A 278 9.85 21.13 15.63
CA LYS A 278 11.06 21.31 16.43
C LYS A 278 12.26 20.68 15.73
N GLU A 279 13.41 21.35 15.76
CA GLU A 279 14.66 20.76 15.31
C GLU A 279 15.01 19.54 16.16
N VAL A 280 15.43 18.46 15.50
CA VAL A 280 15.91 17.25 16.18
C VAL A 280 17.39 17.42 16.41
N SER A 281 17.81 17.54 17.67
CA SER A 281 19.23 17.54 17.99
C SER A 281 19.82 16.16 17.68
N THR A 282 20.57 16.04 16.59
CA THR A 282 21.42 14.88 16.35
C THR A 282 22.46 14.85 17.46
N GLY A 283 22.30 13.92 18.41
CA GLY A 283 23.28 13.71 19.47
C GLY A 283 24.62 13.34 18.83
N ASN A 284 25.62 14.21 18.99
CA ASN A 284 27.02 13.85 18.82
C ASN A 284 27.48 12.91 19.93
#